data_AF-A0A1V3J1Q3-F1
#
_entry.id   AF-A0A1V3J1Q3-F1
#
_cell.length_a   1.000
_cell.length_b   1.000
_cell.length_c   1.000
_cell.angle_alpha   90.00
_cell.angle_beta   90.00
_cell.angle_gamma   90.00
#
_symmetry.space_group_name_H-M   'P 1'
#
loop_
_entity.id
_entity.type
_entity.pdbx_description
1 polymer ?
#
loop_
_entity_poly.entity_id
_entity_poly.type
_entity_poly.pdbx_seq_one_letter_code
_entity_poly.pdbx_strand_id
1 'polypeptide(L)'
;MNFFRAEMYANESVRQLAGVLKQLIDSAIRINIITHSLGTRMALSAMNVLGDFDGEYDDKIDNLTMWEAAVADNAMTNLDNYEKKKAYNPVAMEIFPYAYKVPKHITLLFN
;
A
#
# COMPACT_ATOMS: atom_id res chain seq x y z
N MET A 1 -10.88 -5.92 -21.32
CA MET A 1 -11.25 -7.14 -20.57
C MET A 1 -10.10 -7.72 -19.71
N ASN A 2 -8.83 -7.49 -20.06
CA ASN A 2 -7.68 -7.96 -19.26
C ASN A 2 -7.35 -7.10 -18.03
N PHE A 3 -7.52 -5.77 -18.11
CA PHE A 3 -7.24 -4.84 -17.02
C PHE A 3 -8.08 -5.12 -15.76
N PHE A 4 -9.42 -5.16 -15.91
CA PHE A 4 -10.34 -5.44 -14.81
C PHE A 4 -10.10 -6.80 -14.12
N ARG A 5 -9.68 -7.83 -14.86
CA ARG A 5 -9.36 -9.14 -14.27
C ARG A 5 -8.06 -9.10 -13.48
N ALA A 6 -7.00 -8.49 -14.04
CA ALA A 6 -5.73 -8.30 -13.34
C ALA A 6 -5.92 -7.49 -12.04
N GLU A 7 -6.84 -6.52 -12.05
CA GLU A 7 -7.16 -5.71 -10.89
C GLU A 7 -7.97 -6.46 -9.82
N MET A 8 -8.90 -7.33 -10.23
CA MET A 8 -9.59 -8.23 -9.31
C MET A 8 -8.62 -9.19 -8.61
N TYR A 9 -7.69 -9.79 -9.38
CA TYR A 9 -6.64 -10.64 -8.80
C TYR A 9 -5.70 -9.85 -7.89
N ALA A 10 -5.34 -8.62 -8.26
CA ALA A 10 -4.52 -7.75 -7.40
C ALA A 10 -5.23 -7.48 -6.05
N ASN A 11 -6.53 -7.19 -6.05
CA ASN A 11 -7.30 -6.96 -4.82
C ASN A 11 -7.39 -8.21 -3.92
N GLU A 12 -7.48 -9.40 -4.50
CA GLU A 12 -7.44 -10.66 -3.74
C GLU A 12 -6.03 -10.92 -3.16
N SER A 13 -5.00 -10.73 -3.98
CA SER A 13 -3.60 -10.83 -3.54
C SER A 13 -3.23 -9.79 -2.48
N VAL A 14 -3.84 -8.61 -2.49
CA VAL A 14 -3.66 -7.57 -1.47
C VAL A 14 -4.11 -8.04 -0.10
N ARG A 15 -5.30 -8.67 -0.01
CA ARG A 15 -5.81 -9.21 1.26
C ARG A 15 -4.92 -10.34 1.78
N GLN A 16 -4.44 -11.19 0.89
CA GLN A 16 -3.48 -12.24 1.25
C GLN A 16 -2.17 -11.64 1.76
N LEU A 17 -1.61 -10.64 1.07
CA LEU A 17 -0.38 -9.96 1.49
C LEU A 17 -0.54 -9.27 2.85
N ALA A 18 -1.65 -8.54 3.07
CA ALA A 18 -1.92 -7.92 4.37
C ALA A 18 -2.01 -8.96 5.50
N GLY A 19 -2.65 -10.11 5.23
CA GLY A 19 -2.73 -11.23 6.18
C GLY A 19 -1.35 -11.83 6.51
N VAL A 20 -0.50 -12.04 5.50
CA VAL A 20 0.88 -12.53 5.70
C VAL A 20 1.70 -11.52 6.49
N LEU A 21 1.64 -10.24 6.14
CA LEU A 21 2.36 -9.18 6.87
C LEU A 21 1.93 -9.13 8.33
N LYS A 22 0.63 -9.19 8.61
CA LYS A 22 0.11 -9.31 9.97
C LYS A 22 0.70 -10.51 10.71
N GLN A 23 0.70 -11.70 10.12
CA GLN A 23 1.28 -12.90 10.76
C GLN A 23 2.77 -12.75 11.08
N LEU A 24 3.54 -12.13 10.17
CA LEU A 24 4.96 -11.86 10.38
C LEU A 24 5.19 -10.83 11.50
N ILE A 25 4.38 -9.76 11.54
CA ILE A 25 4.40 -8.73 12.58
C ILE A 25 4.05 -9.34 13.94
N ASP A 26 2.98 -10.13 14.02
CA ASP A 26 2.52 -10.82 15.24
C ASP A 26 3.58 -11.80 15.75
N SER A 27 4.42 -12.33 14.85
CA SER A 27 5.56 -13.21 15.17
C SER A 27 6.85 -12.44 15.52
N ALA A 28 6.79 -11.11 15.65
CA ALA A 28 7.93 -10.22 15.88
C ALA A 28 9.07 -10.34 14.85
N ILE A 29 8.73 -10.72 13.61
CA ILE A 29 9.69 -10.82 12.50
C ILE A 29 9.90 -9.41 11.93
N ARG A 30 11.17 -9.05 11.69
CA ARG A 30 11.53 -7.79 11.04
C ARG A 30 11.26 -7.87 9.53
N ILE A 31 10.56 -6.87 8.99
CA ILE A 31 10.09 -6.89 7.60
C ILE A 31 10.73 -5.75 6.82
N ASN A 32 11.31 -6.09 5.67
CA ASN A 32 11.76 -5.15 4.65
C ASN A 32 11.09 -5.54 3.33
N ILE A 33 10.47 -4.58 2.66
CA ILE A 33 9.75 -4.81 1.40
C ILE A 33 10.45 -4.06 0.28
N ILE A 34 10.70 -4.76 -0.83
CA ILE A 34 11.16 -4.17 -2.08
C ILE A 34 10.10 -4.46 -3.13
N THR A 35 9.59 -3.41 -3.76
CA THR A 35 8.59 -3.51 -4.82
C THR A 35 9.08 -2.90 -6.11
N HIS A 36 8.56 -3.39 -7.23
CA HIS A 36 8.82 -2.85 -8.56
C HIS A 36 7.51 -2.63 -9.32
N SER A 37 7.41 -1.54 -10.08
CA SER A 37 6.29 -1.27 -10.99
C SER A 37 4.93 -1.43 -10.31
N LEU A 38 4.05 -2.28 -10.84
CA LEU A 38 2.71 -2.54 -10.30
C LEU A 38 2.72 -3.21 -8.92
N GLY A 39 3.81 -3.92 -8.56
CA GLY A 39 3.98 -4.51 -7.23
C GLY A 39 3.97 -3.45 -6.12
N THR A 40 4.35 -2.22 -6.47
CA THR A 40 4.26 -1.07 -5.55
C THR A 40 2.83 -0.75 -5.17
N ARG A 41 1.90 -0.82 -6.14
CA ARG A 41 0.47 -0.63 -5.87
C ARG A 41 -0.06 -1.72 -4.93
N MET A 42 0.37 -2.96 -5.13
CA MET A 42 -0.03 -4.08 -4.26
C MET A 42 0.44 -3.87 -2.82
N ALA A 43 1.70 -3.45 -2.63
CA ALA A 43 2.23 -3.21 -1.29
C ALA A 43 1.56 -2.00 -0.61
N LEU A 44 1.36 -0.89 -1.32
CA LEU A 44 0.66 0.27 -0.79
C LEU A 44 -0.79 -0.07 -0.42
N SER A 45 -1.49 -0.88 -1.22
CA SER A 45 -2.83 -1.37 -0.87
C SER A 45 -2.83 -2.21 0.41
N ALA A 46 -1.88 -3.14 0.57
CA ALA A 46 -1.78 -3.96 1.77
C ALA A 46 -1.46 -3.13 3.02
N MET A 47 -0.54 -2.17 2.91
CA MET A 47 -0.23 -1.23 3.99
C MET A 47 -1.40 -0.30 4.28
N ASN A 48 -2.19 0.08 3.28
CA ASN A 48 -3.36 0.90 3.50
C ASN A 48 -4.42 0.17 4.33
N VAL A 49 -4.57 -1.14 4.14
CA VAL A 49 -5.42 -1.97 5.00
C VAL A 49 -4.87 -2.00 6.43
N LEU A 50 -3.57 -2.22 6.60
CA LEU A 50 -2.95 -2.31 7.93
C LEU A 50 -2.96 -0.96 8.68
N GLY A 51 -2.68 0.16 8.02
CA GLY A 51 -2.66 1.49 8.64
C GLY A 51 -4.06 2.07 8.96
N ASP A 52 -5.12 1.39 8.54
CA ASP A 52 -6.50 1.70 8.92
C ASP A 52 -6.87 1.09 10.30
N PHE A 53 -6.04 0.18 10.83
CA PHE A 53 -6.19 -0.33 12.20
C PHE A 53 -5.56 0.67 13.16
N ASP A 54 -6.40 1.31 13.97
CA ASP A 54 -6.15 2.34 15.00
C ASP A 54 -4.77 2.30 15.71
N GLY A 55 -3.70 2.60 14.97
CA GLY A 55 -2.30 2.56 15.41
C GLY A 55 -1.68 1.17 15.61
N GLU A 56 -2.43 0.07 15.43
CA GLU A 56 -1.95 -1.29 15.79
C GLU A 56 -0.73 -1.72 14.98
N TYR A 57 -0.71 -1.37 13.68
CA TYR A 57 0.35 -1.73 12.73
C TYR A 57 1.26 -0.57 12.35
N ASP A 58 1.19 0.54 13.08
CA ASP A 58 2.06 1.68 12.84
C ASP A 58 3.53 1.31 13.10
N ASP A 59 4.43 1.76 12.21
CA ASP A 59 5.87 1.53 12.28
C ASP A 59 6.27 0.05 12.44
N LYS A 60 5.49 -0.91 11.90
CA LYS A 60 5.80 -2.35 11.98
C LYS A 60 6.62 -2.88 10.82
N ILE A 61 6.71 -2.15 9.72
CA ILE A 61 7.62 -2.46 8.60
C ILE A 61 8.86 -1.58 8.73
N ASP A 62 10.05 -2.18 8.72
CA ASP A 62 11.28 -1.42 8.90
C ASP A 62 11.60 -0.56 7.67
N ASN A 63 11.52 -1.14 6.47
CA ASN A 63 11.80 -0.43 5.23
C ASN A 63 10.82 -0.84 4.12
N LEU A 64 10.29 0.16 3.40
CA LEU A 64 9.63 0.01 2.12
C LEU A 64 10.50 0.68 1.05
N THR A 65 10.98 -0.09 0.07
CA THR A 65 11.69 0.42 -1.10
C THR A 65 10.82 0.21 -2.35
N MET A 66 10.48 1.31 -3.00
CA MET A 66 9.62 1.35 -4.19
C MET A 66 10.48 1.73 -5.40
N TRP A 67 10.68 0.77 -6.30
CA TRP A 67 11.46 0.96 -7.53
C TRP A 67 10.54 1.12 -8.74
N GLU A 68 10.69 2.23 -9.48
CA GLU A 68 9.90 2.52 -10.69
C GLU A 68 8.40 2.34 -10.45
N ALA A 69 7.90 2.93 -9.37
CA ALA A 69 6.54 2.74 -8.90
C ALA A 69 5.51 3.12 -9.99
N ALA A 70 4.64 2.17 -10.36
CA ALA A 70 3.55 2.41 -11.30
C ALA A 70 2.31 2.95 -10.55
N VAL A 71 2.48 4.01 -9.78
CA VAL A 71 1.43 4.73 -9.04
C VAL A 71 1.61 6.22 -9.24
N ALA A 72 0.53 7.00 -9.13
CA ALA A 72 0.62 8.46 -9.19
C ALA A 72 1.52 9.01 -8.05
N ASP A 73 2.22 10.10 -8.30
CA ASP A 73 3.11 10.74 -7.30
C ASP A 73 2.37 11.14 -6.00
N ASN A 74 1.06 11.30 -6.08
CA ASN A 74 0.19 11.66 -4.96
C ASN A 74 -0.52 10.45 -4.33
N ALA A 75 -0.08 9.23 -4.63
CA ALA A 75 -0.70 8.00 -4.14
C ALA A 75 -0.68 7.91 -2.61
N MET A 76 0.32 8.51 -1.96
CA MET A 76 0.39 8.68 -0.51
C MET A 76 0.04 10.14 -0.17
N THR A 77 -1.25 10.45 0.02
CA THR A 77 -1.73 11.81 0.31
C THR A 77 -2.46 11.87 1.65
N ASN A 78 -2.50 13.08 2.24
CA ASN A 78 -3.32 13.40 3.41
C ASN A 78 -4.83 13.37 3.07
N LEU A 79 -5.63 12.90 4.03
CA LEU A 79 -7.09 12.75 4.03
C LEU A 79 -7.86 14.05 3.74
N ASP A 80 -7.25 15.22 3.95
CA ASP A 80 -7.87 16.54 3.74
C ASP A 80 -8.44 16.76 2.32
N ASN A 81 -7.93 16.02 1.33
CA ASN A 81 -8.44 16.03 -0.05
C ASN A 81 -9.00 14.68 -0.51
N TYR A 82 -9.10 13.68 0.38
CA TYR A 82 -9.54 12.33 0.06
C TYR A 82 -11.00 12.29 -0.38
N GLU A 83 -11.91 12.90 0.39
CA GLU A 83 -13.35 12.93 0.05
C GLU A 83 -13.63 13.69 -1.26
N LYS A 84 -12.87 14.75 -1.55
CA LYS A 84 -12.95 15.47 -2.83
C LYS A 84 -12.44 14.66 -4.01
N LYS A 85 -11.36 13.87 -3.83
CA LYS A 85 -10.78 13.03 -4.88
C LYS A 85 -11.58 11.74 -5.14
N LYS A 86 -12.20 11.18 -4.09
CA LYS A 86 -13.10 10.01 -4.18
C LYS A 86 -14.31 10.27 -5.09
N ALA A 87 -14.81 11.51 -5.13
CA ALA A 87 -15.92 11.90 -5.99
C ALA A 87 -15.58 11.83 -7.51
N TYR A 88 -14.31 11.98 -7.89
CA TYR A 88 -13.84 11.90 -9.27
C TYR A 88 -13.22 10.55 -9.65
N ASN A 89 -13.04 9.65 -8.67
CA ASN A 89 -12.50 8.33 -8.88
C ASN A 89 -13.47 7.29 -8.29
N PRO A 90 -14.46 6.79 -9.06
CA PRO A 90 -15.53 5.91 -8.56
C PRO A 90 -15.02 4.58 -7.99
N VAL A 91 -13.75 4.28 -8.21
CA VAL A 91 -12.98 3.26 -7.51
C VAL A 91 -11.78 4.02 -6.98
N ALA A 92 -11.54 4.12 -5.66
CA ALA A 92 -10.41 4.85 -5.09
C ALA A 92 -9.06 4.17 -5.42
N MET A 93 -8.71 4.11 -6.71
CA MET A 93 -7.88 3.05 -7.28
C MET A 93 -6.39 3.21 -7.02
N GLU A 94 -5.93 4.42 -6.69
CA GLU A 94 -4.49 4.70 -6.60
C GLU A 94 -4.16 5.63 -5.43
N ILE A 95 -5.02 5.68 -4.41
CA ILE A 95 -4.82 6.51 -3.23
C ILE A 95 -4.82 5.64 -1.98
N PHE A 96 -3.75 5.76 -1.20
CA PHE A 96 -3.45 4.95 -0.02
C PHE A 96 -3.23 5.87 1.18
N PRO A 97 -4.31 6.46 1.73
CA PRO A 97 -4.19 7.50 2.76
C PRO A 97 -3.62 6.99 4.08
N TYR A 98 -3.59 5.68 4.31
CA TYR A 98 -3.09 5.09 5.55
C TYR A 98 -1.78 4.34 5.39
N ALA A 99 -1.35 4.07 4.15
CA ALA A 99 -0.16 3.27 3.89
C ALA A 99 1.12 3.87 4.48
N TYR A 100 1.19 5.19 4.63
CA TYR A 100 2.36 5.89 5.18
C TYR A 100 2.63 5.59 6.65
N LYS A 101 1.62 5.11 7.40
CA LYS A 101 1.76 4.86 8.84
C LYS A 101 2.51 3.56 9.16
N VAL A 102 2.48 2.60 8.23
CA VAL A 102 2.96 1.22 8.47
C VAL A 102 4.48 1.08 8.38
N PRO A 103 5.17 1.65 7.36
CA PRO A 103 6.63 1.59 7.29
C PRO A 103 7.30 2.74 8.03
N LYS A 104 8.37 2.45 8.77
CA LYS A 104 9.24 3.46 9.41
C LYS A 104 9.99 4.30 8.40
N HIS A 105 10.39 3.68 7.29
CA HIS A 105 11.20 4.29 6.25
C HIS A 105 10.66 3.94 4.87
N ILE A 106 10.53 4.96 4.03
CA ILE A 106 10.09 4.82 2.63
C ILE A 106 11.20 5.36 1.73
N THR A 107 11.64 4.55 0.79
CA THR A 107 12.62 4.91 -0.24
C THR A 107 11.97 4.79 -1.61
N LEU A 108 12.05 5.85 -2.40
CA LEU A 108 11.63 5.87 -3.81
C LEU A 108 12.88 5.87 -4.69
N LEU A 109 12.94 4.90 -5.61
CA LEU A 109 14.00 4.80 -6.61
C LEU A 109 13.41 5.06 -8.00
N PHE A 110 13.86 6.13 -8.63
CA PHE A 110 13.55 6.50 -10.00
C PHE A 110 14.74 6.16 -10.92
N ASN A 111 14.46 5.95 -12.21
CA ASN A 111 15.46 5.74 -13.26
C ASN A 111 15.74 7.05 -14.00
#